data_AF-A0A958WDJ0-F1
#
_entry.id   AF-A0A958WDJ0-F1
#
_cell.length_a   1.000
_cell.length_b   1.000
_cell.length_c   1.000
_cell.angle_alpha   90.00
_cell.angle_beta   90.00
_cell.angle_gamma   90.00
#
_symmetry.space_group_name_H-M   'P 1'
#
loop_
_entity.id
_entity.type
_entity.pdbx_description
1 polymer ?
#
loop_
_entity_poly.entity_id
_entity_poly.type
_entity_poly.pdbx_seq_one_letter_code
_entity_poly.pdbx_strand_id
1 'polypeptide(L)'
;MTTRTVNMIVLAGACLMSCATLKETPRYQFTDGEYRYHQKGDAYQAVYVENKLNDEADTVLLYPAAKAYASVFPEIVPAKDQYFLKNSFQFNLLTVLFKFRPGTEGFPAQLNSNVNGAMFFGYRVDKFRIHYTQTPAGLKNEALHWGLSAGFFGGFGSTPISPWTTGNKTMAEYNGFVLSRGVAIMGSINRLTVGLGAGLDYLTDRDKNIWIHQNKAWYGLGLALNLN
;
A
#
# COMPACT_ATOMS: atom_id res chain seq x y z
N MET A 1 31.96 -18.66 30.31
CA MET A 1 30.53 -18.75 30.74
C MET A 1 29.76 -17.45 30.45
N THR A 2 30.14 -16.68 29.43
CA THR A 2 29.76 -15.25 29.29
C THR A 2 29.01 -14.90 28.00
N THR A 3 29.00 -15.79 26.98
CA THR A 3 28.30 -15.55 25.71
C THR A 3 26.85 -16.03 25.70
N ARG A 4 26.51 -17.06 26.50
CA ARG A 4 25.14 -17.58 26.60
C ARG A 4 24.18 -16.60 27.27
N THR A 5 24.64 -15.87 28.28
CA THR A 5 23.84 -14.88 29.01
C THR A 5 23.56 -13.63 28.18
N VAL A 6 24.51 -13.17 27.35
CA VAL A 6 24.30 -12.01 26.45
C VAL A 6 23.25 -12.32 25.38
N ASN A 7 23.29 -13.51 24.77
CA ASN A 7 22.28 -13.90 23.78
C ASN A 7 20.87 -14.04 24.37
N MET A 8 20.76 -14.45 25.64
CA MET A 8 19.46 -14.58 26.33
C MET A 8 18.84 -13.21 26.65
N ILE A 9 19.68 -12.21 26.97
CA ILE A 9 19.23 -10.84 27.26
C ILE A 9 18.78 -10.13 25.96
N VAL A 10 19.48 -10.34 24.84
CA VAL A 10 19.07 -9.78 23.53
C VAL A 10 17.74 -10.38 23.04
N LEU A 11 17.53 -11.69 23.25
CA LEU A 11 16.28 -12.36 22.88
C LEU A 11 15.12 -11.93 23.78
N ALA A 12 15.35 -11.73 25.08
CA ALA A 12 14.34 -11.22 26.02
C ALA A 12 13.96 -9.76 25.75
N GLY A 13 14.91 -8.92 25.32
CA GLY A 13 14.64 -7.53 24.93
C GLY A 13 13.78 -7.40 23.68
N ALA A 14 13.94 -8.30 22.70
CA ALA A 14 13.14 -8.30 21.47
C ALA A 14 11.67 -8.68 21.69
N CYS A 15 11.36 -9.52 22.69
CA CYS A 15 9.98 -9.91 23.01
C CYS A 15 9.18 -8.81 23.74
N LEU A 16 9.84 -7.88 24.43
CA LEU A 16 9.17 -6.82 25.19
C LEU A 16 8.68 -5.63 24.32
N MET A 17 9.10 -5.57 23.05
CA MET A 17 8.63 -4.57 22.07
C MET A 17 7.37 -5.03 21.31
N SER A 18 6.92 -6.27 21.52
CA SER A 18 5.80 -6.89 20.77
C SER A 18 4.40 -6.43 21.19
N CYS A 19 4.28 -5.59 22.23
CA CYS A 19 3.00 -5.13 22.76
C CYS A 19 2.71 -3.65 22.48
N ALA A 20 3.43 -3.02 21.54
CA ALA A 20 2.89 -1.82 20.91
C ALA A 20 1.71 -2.27 20.06
N THR A 21 0.51 -2.25 20.66
CA THR A 21 -0.76 -2.38 19.94
C THR A 21 -0.64 -1.47 18.72
N LEU A 22 -0.80 -2.05 17.53
CA LEU A 22 -0.91 -1.29 16.29
C LEU A 22 -2.12 -0.36 16.48
N LYS A 23 -1.87 0.84 17.02
CA LYS A 23 -2.87 1.87 17.23
C LYS A 23 -3.48 2.08 15.87
N GLU A 24 -4.80 1.90 15.77
CA GLU A 24 -5.51 1.88 14.49
C GLU A 24 -5.04 3.08 13.65
N THR A 25 -4.25 2.81 12.59
CA THR A 25 -3.69 3.88 11.78
C THR A 25 -4.85 4.67 11.18
N PRO A 26 -5.04 5.96 11.54
CA PRO A 26 -6.26 6.71 11.26
C PRO A 26 -6.55 6.87 9.76
N ARG A 27 -5.56 6.65 8.88
CA ARG A 27 -5.61 7.04 7.48
C ARG A 27 -6.55 6.18 6.61
N TYR A 28 -6.91 4.99 7.06
CA TYR A 28 -7.95 4.14 6.44
C TYR A 28 -9.35 4.45 6.96
N GLN A 29 -9.44 5.29 7.99
CA GLN A 29 -10.69 5.82 8.47
C GLN A 29 -10.92 7.15 7.76
N PHE A 30 -12.19 7.46 7.54
CA PHE A 30 -12.59 8.82 7.27
C PHE A 30 -12.01 9.70 8.39
N THR A 31 -11.29 10.78 8.07
CA THR A 31 -10.53 11.56 9.05
C THR A 31 -10.74 13.04 8.79
N ASP A 32 -10.34 13.85 9.76
CA ASP A 32 -10.36 15.30 9.58
C ASP A 32 -9.43 15.73 8.44
N GLY A 33 -9.80 16.83 7.80
CA GLY A 33 -8.96 17.50 6.81
C GLY A 33 -9.70 17.88 5.54
N GLU A 34 -8.96 18.20 4.50
CA GLU A 34 -9.52 18.67 3.24
C GLU A 34 -9.93 17.52 2.31
N TYR A 35 -11.14 17.64 1.76
CA TYR A 35 -11.74 16.70 0.83
C TYR A 35 -12.42 17.44 -0.32
N ARG A 36 -12.61 16.72 -1.43
CA ARG A 36 -13.62 17.09 -2.42
C ARG A 36 -14.90 16.34 -2.10
N TYR A 37 -15.96 17.06 -1.80
CA TYR A 37 -17.26 16.54 -1.41
C TYR A 37 -18.30 16.71 -2.50
N HIS A 38 -19.22 15.76 -2.63
CA HIS A 38 -20.49 15.95 -3.33
C HIS A 38 -21.57 15.00 -2.82
N GLN A 39 -22.84 15.30 -3.12
CA GLN A 39 -23.94 14.34 -3.12
C GLN A 39 -24.35 14.02 -4.57
N LYS A 40 -25.09 12.93 -4.77
CA LYS A 40 -25.53 12.53 -6.11
C LYS A 40 -26.38 13.64 -6.75
N GLY A 41 -25.94 14.16 -7.89
CA GLY A 41 -26.56 15.29 -8.60
C GLY A 41 -25.73 16.57 -8.55
N ASP A 42 -24.77 16.67 -7.62
CA ASP A 42 -23.98 17.87 -7.40
C ASP A 42 -22.55 17.72 -7.94
N ALA A 43 -21.91 18.86 -8.24
CA ALA A 43 -20.49 18.90 -8.58
C ALA A 43 -19.61 18.79 -7.32
N TYR A 44 -18.38 18.30 -7.49
CA TYR A 44 -17.40 18.24 -6.41
C TYR A 44 -16.95 19.62 -5.94
N GLN A 45 -17.02 19.87 -4.62
CA GLN A 45 -16.59 21.11 -3.98
C GLN A 45 -15.54 20.84 -2.88
N ALA A 46 -14.64 21.78 -2.65
CA ALA A 46 -13.61 21.67 -1.62
C ALA A 46 -14.20 21.98 -0.24
N VAL A 47 -14.11 21.03 0.69
CA VAL A 47 -14.59 21.17 2.06
C VAL A 47 -13.52 20.71 3.04
N TYR A 48 -13.51 21.31 4.22
CA TYR A 48 -12.84 20.76 5.38
C TYR A 48 -13.84 19.89 6.15
N VAL A 49 -13.45 18.66 6.44
CA VAL A 49 -14.22 17.67 7.18
C VAL A 49 -13.71 17.63 8.61
N GLU A 50 -14.64 17.65 9.57
CA GLU A 50 -14.41 17.23 10.95
C GLU A 50 -15.27 15.97 11.19
N ASN A 51 -14.60 14.85 11.44
CA ASN A 51 -15.20 13.54 11.57
C ASN A 51 -15.51 13.22 13.04
N LYS A 52 -16.81 13.14 13.37
CA LYS A 52 -17.34 12.75 14.69
C LYS A 52 -18.11 11.43 14.66
N LEU A 53 -17.86 10.58 13.66
CA LEU A 53 -18.52 9.27 13.51
C LEU A 53 -18.24 8.31 14.69
N ASN A 54 -17.14 8.51 15.42
CA ASN A 54 -16.80 7.69 16.59
C ASN A 54 -17.16 8.37 17.94
N ASP A 55 -17.75 9.56 17.89
CA ASP A 55 -18.21 10.29 19.08
C ASP A 55 -19.70 10.05 19.31
N GLU A 56 -20.23 10.54 20.45
CA GLU A 56 -21.64 10.42 20.83
C GLU A 56 -22.64 10.93 19.77
N ALA A 57 -22.18 11.79 18.86
CA ALA A 57 -23.01 12.45 17.87
C ALA A 57 -23.11 11.74 16.51
N ASP A 58 -22.23 10.75 16.21
CA ASP A 58 -22.17 10.00 14.94
C ASP A 58 -22.41 10.88 13.68
N THR A 59 -21.70 12.01 13.63
CA THR A 59 -21.92 13.07 12.62
C THR A 59 -20.66 13.44 11.88
N VAL A 60 -20.84 14.02 10.69
CA VAL A 60 -19.77 14.61 9.89
C VAL A 60 -20.09 16.08 9.72
N LEU A 61 -19.18 16.93 10.21
CA LEU A 61 -19.30 18.37 10.06
C LEU A 61 -18.46 18.81 8.86
N LEU A 62 -19.07 19.63 8.01
CA LEU A 62 -18.44 20.13 6.80
C LEU A 62 -18.29 21.65 6.91
N TYR A 63 -17.11 22.15 6.57
CA TYR A 63 -16.78 23.57 6.53
C TYR A 63 -16.27 23.94 5.14
N PRO A 64 -16.53 25.17 4.65
CA PRO A 64 -15.93 25.63 3.40
C PRO A 64 -14.40 25.67 3.56
N ALA A 65 -13.65 25.06 2.63
CA ALA A 65 -12.19 24.98 2.72
C ALA A 65 -11.50 26.37 2.69
N ALA A 66 -12.16 27.40 2.15
CA ALA A 66 -11.73 28.78 2.29
C ALA A 66 -12.92 29.71 2.55
N LYS A 67 -12.68 30.80 3.30
CA LYS A 67 -13.70 31.81 3.64
C LYS A 67 -14.42 32.38 2.41
N ALA A 68 -13.72 32.48 1.28
CA ALA A 68 -14.28 32.94 0.01
C ALA A 68 -15.38 32.02 -0.55
N TYR A 69 -15.47 30.77 -0.10
CA TYR A 69 -16.47 29.79 -0.56
C TYR A 69 -17.63 29.59 0.42
N ALA A 70 -17.69 30.35 1.53
CA ALA A 70 -18.74 30.21 2.54
C ALA A 70 -20.14 30.49 1.98
N SER A 71 -20.27 31.37 0.99
CA SER A 71 -21.55 31.69 0.32
C SER A 71 -21.97 30.67 -0.75
N VAL A 72 -21.11 29.72 -1.10
CA VAL A 72 -21.36 28.67 -2.13
C VAL A 72 -21.39 27.29 -1.48
N PHE A 73 -21.46 27.25 -0.15
CA PHE A 73 -21.44 26.00 0.61
C PHE A 73 -22.69 25.16 0.27
N PRO A 74 -22.53 23.86 0.00
CA PRO A 74 -23.64 23.06 -0.51
C PRO A 74 -24.67 22.84 0.60
N GLU A 75 -25.95 22.95 0.26
CA GLU A 75 -27.01 22.49 1.14
C GLU A 75 -26.88 20.96 1.28
N ILE A 76 -26.57 20.51 2.49
CA ILE A 76 -26.41 19.09 2.78
C ILE A 76 -27.80 18.50 2.94
N VAL A 77 -28.22 17.66 1.99
CA VAL A 77 -29.47 16.92 2.15
C VAL A 77 -29.27 15.83 3.21
N PRO A 78 -30.03 15.84 4.32
CA PRO A 78 -29.91 14.83 5.36
C PRO A 78 -30.22 13.42 4.82
N ALA A 79 -29.60 12.39 5.41
CA ALA A 79 -29.84 10.98 5.07
C ALA A 79 -29.62 10.61 3.59
N LYS A 80 -28.94 11.45 2.82
CA LYS A 80 -28.53 11.18 1.44
C LYS A 80 -27.05 10.83 1.40
N ASP A 81 -26.70 9.87 0.54
CA ASP A 81 -25.32 9.43 0.35
C ASP A 81 -24.36 10.60 0.12
N GLN A 82 -23.26 10.55 0.86
CA GLN A 82 -22.21 11.53 0.81
C GLN A 82 -20.94 10.89 0.24
N TYR A 83 -20.27 11.60 -0.65
CA TYR A 83 -19.08 11.12 -1.32
C TYR A 83 -17.92 12.09 -1.11
N PHE A 84 -16.78 11.55 -0.72
CA PHE A 84 -15.58 12.33 -0.45
C PHE A 84 -14.40 11.77 -1.25
N LEU A 85 -13.60 12.66 -1.82
CA LEU A 85 -12.32 12.31 -2.44
C LEU A 85 -11.19 13.01 -1.72
N LYS A 86 -10.13 12.26 -1.42
CA LYS A 86 -8.89 12.77 -0.84
C LYS A 86 -7.72 12.33 -1.69
N ASN A 87 -6.86 13.27 -2.02
CA ASN A 87 -5.63 13.01 -2.74
C ASN A 87 -4.47 13.11 -1.76
N SER A 88 -3.54 12.17 -1.80
CA SER A 88 -2.39 12.22 -0.89
C SER A 88 -1.16 11.51 -1.45
N PHE A 89 0.01 11.91 -0.93
CA PHE A 89 1.24 11.18 -1.17
C PHE A 89 1.33 9.97 -0.23
N GLN A 90 1.77 8.83 -0.76
CA GLN A 90 1.82 7.56 -0.04
C GLN A 90 3.24 7.00 0.02
N PHE A 91 3.61 6.53 1.21
CA PHE A 91 4.82 5.78 1.49
C PHE A 91 4.44 4.47 2.20
N ASN A 92 4.77 3.33 1.59
CA ASN A 92 4.45 2.00 2.12
C ASN A 92 5.67 1.08 2.09
N LEU A 93 5.66 0.06 2.95
CA LEU A 93 6.42 -1.15 2.69
C LEU A 93 5.63 -2.04 1.74
N LEU A 94 6.32 -2.59 0.75
CA LEU A 94 5.80 -3.47 -0.27
C LEU A 94 6.55 -4.80 -0.19
N THR A 95 5.82 -5.91 -0.14
CA THR A 95 6.37 -7.24 -0.42
C THR A 95 5.81 -7.74 -1.74
N VAL A 96 6.68 -8.26 -2.60
CA VAL A 96 6.27 -8.87 -3.87
C VAL A 96 6.15 -10.37 -3.64
N LEU A 97 4.91 -10.85 -3.54
CA LEU A 97 4.61 -12.25 -3.23
C LEU A 97 5.06 -13.18 -4.35
N PHE A 98 4.82 -12.76 -5.59
CA PHE A 98 5.14 -13.54 -6.77
C PHE A 98 5.73 -12.64 -7.84
N LYS A 99 6.83 -13.07 -8.44
CA LYS A 99 7.44 -12.47 -9.63
C LYS A 99 7.32 -13.44 -10.79
N PHE A 100 6.53 -13.05 -11.79
CA PHE A 100 6.52 -13.65 -13.11
C PHE A 100 7.63 -13.04 -13.98
N ARG A 101 8.57 -13.88 -14.42
CA ARG A 101 9.64 -13.52 -15.36
C ARG A 101 9.30 -14.13 -16.71
N PRO A 102 9.09 -13.31 -17.76
CA PRO A 102 8.90 -13.83 -19.11
C PRO A 102 10.07 -14.72 -19.55
N GLY A 103 9.78 -15.69 -20.40
CA GLY A 103 10.80 -16.55 -20.99
C GLY A 103 11.79 -15.74 -21.83
N THR A 104 13.02 -16.23 -21.92
CA THR A 104 14.06 -15.70 -22.79
C THR A 104 14.49 -16.79 -23.77
N GLU A 105 15.32 -16.47 -24.77
CA GLU A 105 15.77 -17.47 -25.73
C GLU A 105 16.37 -18.71 -25.02
N GLY A 106 15.79 -19.89 -25.28
CA GLY A 106 16.19 -21.15 -24.65
C GLY A 106 15.79 -21.31 -23.17
N PHE A 107 14.96 -20.43 -22.60
CA PHE A 107 14.58 -20.48 -21.18
C PHE A 107 13.09 -20.18 -20.94
N PRO A 108 12.35 -21.07 -20.26
CA PRO A 108 10.92 -20.89 -20.05
C PRO A 108 10.62 -19.73 -19.09
N ALA A 109 9.39 -19.23 -19.14
CA ALA A 109 8.90 -18.27 -18.17
C ALA A 109 8.89 -18.88 -16.75
N GLN A 110 9.11 -18.05 -15.73
CA GLN A 110 9.19 -18.49 -14.34
C GLN A 110 8.25 -17.71 -13.43
N LEU A 111 7.70 -18.38 -12.43
CA LEU A 111 6.99 -17.77 -11.33
C LEU A 111 7.76 -18.05 -10.03
N ASN A 112 8.21 -17.00 -9.36
CA ASN A 112 9.06 -17.13 -8.18
C ASN A 112 8.46 -16.41 -6.98
N SER A 113 8.57 -17.01 -5.80
CA SER A 113 8.13 -16.45 -4.52
C SER A 113 9.28 -16.26 -3.52
N ASN A 114 10.43 -15.80 -4.02
CA ASN A 114 11.59 -15.51 -3.18
C ASN A 114 11.33 -14.36 -2.20
N VAL A 115 12.25 -14.16 -1.25
CA VAL A 115 12.22 -13.01 -0.34
C VAL A 115 12.32 -11.73 -1.17
N ASN A 116 11.37 -10.81 -1.00
CA ASN A 116 11.35 -9.51 -1.67
C ASN A 116 10.74 -8.47 -0.74
N GLY A 117 11.49 -7.41 -0.43
CA GLY A 117 11.01 -6.28 0.35
C GLY A 117 11.37 -4.98 -0.35
N ALA A 118 10.42 -4.07 -0.46
CA ALA A 118 10.59 -2.79 -1.15
C ALA A 118 9.89 -1.66 -0.40
N MET A 119 10.38 -0.46 -0.64
CA MET A 119 9.67 0.77 -0.30
C MET A 119 8.91 1.24 -1.53
N PHE A 120 7.66 1.62 -1.36
CA PHE A 120 6.82 2.20 -2.39
C PHE A 120 6.59 3.68 -2.09
N PHE A 121 6.70 4.51 -3.14
CA PHE A 121 6.44 5.94 -3.12
C PHE A 121 5.50 6.28 -4.26
N GLY A 122 4.35 6.89 -3.95
CA GLY A 122 3.36 7.15 -5.00
C GLY A 122 2.31 8.16 -4.62
N TYR A 123 1.42 8.38 -5.59
CA TYR A 123 0.24 9.20 -5.42
C TYR A 123 -0.97 8.30 -5.20
N ARG A 124 -1.83 8.69 -4.26
CA ARG A 124 -3.00 7.94 -3.83
C ARG A 124 -4.26 8.81 -3.92
N VAL A 125 -5.31 8.22 -4.44
CA VAL A 125 -6.68 8.76 -4.45
C VAL A 125 -7.55 7.86 -3.59
N ASP A 126 -8.10 8.42 -2.52
CA ASP A 126 -9.03 7.77 -1.63
C ASP A 126 -10.45 8.29 -1.89
N LYS A 127 -11.38 7.35 -2.06
CA LYS A 127 -12.81 7.61 -2.19
C LYS A 127 -13.54 7.04 -0.98
N PHE A 128 -14.27 7.91 -0.29
CA PHE A 128 -15.13 7.55 0.82
C PHE A 128 -16.59 7.73 0.40
N ARG A 129 -17.44 6.79 0.80
CA ARG A 129 -18.90 6.90 0.68
C ARG A 129 -19.50 6.67 2.06
N ILE A 130 -20.25 7.64 2.55
CA ILE A 130 -21.10 7.47 3.73
C ILE A 130 -22.50 7.16 3.21
N HIS A 131 -22.93 5.92 3.40
CA HIS A 131 -24.26 5.46 3.02
C HIS A 131 -25.18 5.55 4.24
N TYR A 132 -26.39 6.05 4.03
CA TYR A 132 -27.40 6.18 5.08
C TYR A 132 -28.55 5.21 4.82
N THR A 133 -28.89 4.42 5.82
CA THR A 133 -29.98 3.44 5.77
C THR A 133 -30.95 3.71 6.90
N GLN A 134 -32.24 3.83 6.58
CA GLN A 134 -33.28 3.97 7.58
C GLN A 134 -33.62 2.58 8.15
N THR A 135 -33.50 2.44 9.47
CA THR A 135 -33.81 1.21 10.20
C THR A 135 -34.92 1.47 11.22
N PRO A 136 -35.61 0.44 11.75
CA PRO A 136 -36.59 0.63 12.82
C PRO A 136 -36.02 1.28 14.08
N ALA A 137 -34.70 1.21 14.29
CA ALA A 137 -34.00 1.83 15.41
C ALA A 137 -33.52 3.27 15.13
N GLY A 138 -33.77 3.80 13.92
CA GLY A 138 -33.31 5.12 13.49
C GLY A 138 -32.43 5.08 12.24
N LEU A 139 -31.74 6.18 11.97
CA LEU A 139 -30.83 6.31 10.84
C LEU A 139 -29.48 5.65 11.18
N LYS A 140 -29.07 4.66 10.39
CA LYS A 140 -27.75 4.05 10.48
C LYS A 140 -26.88 4.56 9.34
N ASN A 141 -25.61 4.84 9.61
CA ASN A 141 -24.62 5.16 8.59
C ASN A 141 -23.61 4.00 8.40
N GLU A 142 -23.03 3.91 7.21
CA GLU A 142 -21.95 2.97 6.91
C GLU A 142 -20.90 3.68 6.05
N ALA A 143 -19.65 3.71 6.52
CA ALA A 143 -18.53 4.30 5.81
C ALA A 143 -17.79 3.24 4.97
N LEU A 144 -17.82 3.39 3.65
CA LEU A 144 -17.08 2.56 2.69
C LEU A 144 -15.86 3.32 2.19
N HIS A 145 -14.71 2.65 2.16
CA HIS A 145 -13.43 3.23 1.73
C HIS A 145 -12.77 2.41 0.62
N TRP A 146 -12.41 3.12 -0.45
CA TRP A 146 -11.67 2.59 -1.59
C TRP A 146 -10.47 3.47 -1.85
N GLY A 147 -9.29 2.88 -2.04
CA GLY A 147 -8.08 3.61 -2.39
C GLY A 147 -7.46 3.06 -3.67
N LEU A 148 -6.94 3.96 -4.51
CA LEU A 148 -6.14 3.61 -5.68
C LEU A 148 -4.85 4.41 -5.63
N SER A 149 -3.73 3.72 -5.80
CA SER A 149 -2.40 4.32 -5.71
C SER A 149 -1.54 3.89 -6.90
N ALA A 150 -0.73 4.80 -7.41
CA ALA A 150 0.24 4.51 -8.47
C ALA A 150 1.56 5.21 -8.15
N GLY A 151 2.68 4.53 -8.42
CA GLY A 151 3.98 5.06 -8.04
C GLY A 151 5.15 4.14 -8.36
N PHE A 152 6.29 4.47 -7.79
CA PHE A 152 7.55 3.76 -7.97
C PHE A 152 7.88 2.97 -6.72
N PHE A 153 8.65 1.89 -6.89
CA PHE A 153 9.20 1.16 -5.77
C PHE A 153 10.69 0.87 -5.97
N GLY A 154 11.39 0.75 -4.84
CA GLY A 154 12.80 0.36 -4.78
C GLY A 154 13.03 -0.52 -3.56
N GLY A 155 13.79 -1.59 -3.72
CA GLY A 155 13.93 -2.60 -2.68
C GLY A 155 15.04 -3.60 -2.92
N PHE A 156 14.99 -4.67 -2.14
CA PHE A 156 15.92 -5.77 -2.21
C PHE A 156 15.17 -7.10 -2.20
N GLY A 157 15.87 -8.15 -2.62
CA GLY A 157 15.33 -9.50 -2.56
C GLY A 157 16.40 -10.54 -2.82
N SER A 158 15.95 -11.77 -3.01
CA SER A 158 16.79 -12.87 -3.43
C SER A 158 16.32 -13.50 -4.73
N THR A 159 17.26 -14.10 -5.46
CA THR A 159 16.98 -14.88 -6.67
C THR A 159 17.84 -16.13 -6.71
N PRO A 160 17.33 -17.28 -7.19
CA PRO A 160 18.17 -18.45 -7.39
C PRO A 160 19.14 -18.22 -8.56
N ILE A 161 20.41 -18.49 -8.29
CA ILE A 161 21.48 -18.60 -9.27
C ILE A 161 21.77 -20.09 -9.44
N SER A 162 21.78 -20.54 -10.69
CA SER A 162 22.03 -21.94 -11.06
C SER A 162 22.62 -22.01 -12.47
N PRO A 163 23.09 -23.18 -12.93
CA PRO A 163 23.50 -23.37 -14.32
C PRO A 163 22.40 -22.90 -15.29
N TRP A 164 21.14 -23.20 -14.98
CA TRP A 164 20.00 -22.83 -15.80
C TRP A 164 19.77 -21.32 -15.88
N THR A 165 19.90 -20.58 -14.77
CA THR A 165 19.71 -19.12 -14.76
C THR A 165 20.94 -18.33 -15.23
N THR A 166 22.02 -19.02 -15.62
CA THR A 166 23.26 -18.42 -16.11
C THR A 166 23.71 -18.95 -17.48
N GLY A 167 22.87 -19.76 -18.14
CA GLY A 167 23.22 -20.37 -19.43
C GLY A 167 24.43 -21.30 -19.34
N ASN A 168 24.53 -22.08 -18.25
CA ASN A 168 25.60 -23.01 -17.93
C ASN A 168 27.00 -22.37 -17.82
N LYS A 169 27.08 -21.06 -17.59
CA LYS A 169 28.35 -20.34 -17.40
C LYS A 169 28.93 -20.48 -15.99
N THR A 170 28.12 -20.91 -15.02
CA THR A 170 28.57 -21.32 -13.69
C THR A 170 27.88 -22.63 -13.29
N MET A 171 28.60 -23.46 -12.53
CA MET A 171 28.07 -24.68 -11.92
C MET A 171 27.59 -24.46 -10.47
N ALA A 172 27.77 -23.24 -9.95
CA ALA A 172 27.37 -22.91 -8.59
C ALA A 172 25.84 -22.77 -8.49
N GLU A 173 25.29 -23.25 -7.38
CA GLU A 173 23.88 -23.04 -7.01
C GLU A 173 23.79 -22.32 -5.67
N TYR A 174 23.16 -21.15 -5.66
CA TYR A 174 22.99 -20.33 -4.46
C TYR A 174 21.88 -19.29 -4.66
N ASN A 175 21.50 -18.59 -3.59
CA ASN A 175 20.60 -17.44 -3.69
C ASN A 175 21.41 -16.15 -3.74
N GLY A 176 21.33 -15.43 -4.86
CA GLY A 176 21.97 -14.13 -5.03
C GLY A 176 21.11 -13.00 -4.46
N PHE A 177 21.77 -11.97 -3.93
CA PHE A 177 21.11 -10.73 -3.50
C PHE A 177 20.81 -9.82 -4.70
N VAL A 178 19.57 -9.34 -4.81
CA VAL A 178 19.15 -8.44 -5.88
C VAL A 178 18.66 -7.11 -5.33
N LEU A 179 18.96 -6.04 -6.04
CA LEU A 179 18.28 -4.76 -5.90
C LEU A 179 17.16 -4.68 -6.94
N SER A 180 15.94 -4.41 -6.47
CA SER A 180 14.76 -4.30 -7.33
C SER A 180 14.31 -2.86 -7.44
N ARG A 181 13.89 -2.45 -8.65
CA ARG A 181 13.24 -1.15 -8.88
C ARG A 181 12.11 -1.28 -9.88
N GLY A 182 11.09 -0.46 -9.78
CA GLY A 182 9.97 -0.54 -10.71
C GLY A 182 8.83 0.42 -10.44
N VAL A 183 7.69 0.12 -11.04
CA VAL A 183 6.43 0.84 -10.90
C VAL A 183 5.33 -0.11 -10.45
N ALA A 184 4.38 0.38 -9.66
CA ALA A 184 3.24 -0.41 -9.22
C ALA A 184 1.96 0.41 -9.18
N ILE A 185 0.85 -0.29 -9.40
CA ILE A 185 -0.51 0.19 -9.18
C ILE A 185 -1.12 -0.67 -8.08
N MET A 186 -1.66 -0.04 -7.05
CA MET A 186 -2.19 -0.70 -5.86
C MET A 186 -3.62 -0.25 -5.59
N GLY A 187 -4.51 -1.20 -5.37
CA GLY A 187 -5.86 -0.97 -4.85
C GLY A 187 -5.90 -1.30 -3.36
N SER A 188 -6.65 -0.52 -2.61
CA SER A 188 -6.95 -0.82 -1.21
C SER A 188 -8.45 -0.89 -0.98
N ILE A 189 -8.88 -1.93 -0.27
CA ILE A 189 -10.22 -2.05 0.28
C ILE A 189 -10.04 -2.18 1.79
N ASN A 190 -10.55 -1.20 2.53
CA ASN A 190 -10.32 -1.09 3.97
C ASN A 190 -8.81 -1.16 4.29
N ARG A 191 -8.40 -2.14 5.11
CA ARG A 191 -7.01 -2.29 5.60
C ARG A 191 -6.09 -3.08 4.65
N LEU A 192 -6.64 -3.76 3.64
CA LEU A 192 -5.86 -4.59 2.72
C LEU A 192 -5.48 -3.78 1.49
N THR A 193 -4.18 -3.68 1.20
CA THR A 193 -3.65 -3.06 -0.02
C THR A 193 -2.91 -4.10 -0.86
N VAL A 194 -3.41 -4.33 -2.06
CA VAL A 194 -2.87 -5.31 -3.02
C VAL A 194 -2.61 -4.59 -4.33
N GLY A 195 -1.55 -4.95 -5.04
CA GLY A 195 -1.24 -4.31 -6.31
C GLY A 195 -0.50 -5.18 -7.29
N LEU A 196 -0.44 -4.69 -8.52
CA LEU A 196 0.38 -5.24 -9.58
C LEU A 196 1.58 -4.33 -9.81
N GLY A 197 2.76 -4.92 -9.94
CA GLY A 197 4.00 -4.22 -10.19
C GLY A 197 4.72 -4.75 -11.43
N ALA A 198 5.46 -3.87 -12.09
CA ALA A 198 6.47 -4.23 -13.06
C ALA A 198 7.82 -3.71 -12.58
N GLY A 199 8.86 -4.55 -12.61
CA GLY A 199 10.16 -4.19 -12.07
C GLY A 199 11.33 -4.81 -12.82
N LEU A 200 12.51 -4.36 -12.42
CA LEU A 200 13.81 -4.82 -12.92
C LEU A 200 14.62 -5.26 -11.70
N ASP A 201 15.27 -6.41 -11.82
CA ASP A 201 16.20 -6.90 -10.80
C ASP A 201 17.64 -6.70 -11.26
N TYR A 202 18.47 -6.19 -10.37
CA TYR A 202 19.92 -6.07 -10.55
C TYR A 202 20.60 -6.99 -9.53
N LEU A 203 21.22 -8.07 -10.02
CA LEU A 203 22.06 -8.94 -9.21
C LEU A 203 23.33 -8.18 -8.81
N THR A 204 23.64 -8.17 -7.52
CA THR A 204 24.83 -7.46 -6.99
C THR A 204 26.05 -8.36 -6.86
N ASP A 205 25.87 -9.67 -7.03
CA ASP A 205 26.90 -10.68 -6.85
C ASP A 205 27.85 -10.80 -8.07
N ARG A 206 28.86 -11.68 -7.96
CA ARG A 206 29.87 -11.98 -8.99
C ARG A 206 29.26 -12.43 -10.33
N ASP A 207 28.13 -13.14 -10.29
CA ASP A 207 27.50 -13.73 -11.47
C ASP A 207 26.55 -12.76 -12.20
N LYS A 208 26.52 -11.47 -11.82
CA LYS A 208 25.65 -10.43 -12.43
C LYS A 208 25.79 -10.30 -13.95
N ASN A 209 26.97 -10.56 -14.50
CA ASN A 209 27.25 -10.42 -15.93
C ASN A 209 26.81 -11.65 -16.73
N ILE A 210 26.55 -12.77 -16.06
CA ILE A 210 26.13 -14.03 -16.69
C ILE A 210 24.68 -14.41 -16.37
N TRP A 211 24.06 -13.74 -15.40
CA TRP A 211 22.68 -13.98 -15.01
C TRP A 211 21.70 -13.54 -16.11
N ILE A 212 20.86 -14.46 -16.57
CA ILE A 212 20.00 -14.24 -17.73
C ILE A 212 18.87 -13.23 -17.48
N HIS A 213 18.52 -12.94 -16.22
CA HIS A 213 17.46 -12.00 -15.86
C HIS A 213 18.00 -10.62 -15.42
N GLN A 214 19.30 -10.37 -15.59
CA GLN A 214 19.91 -9.11 -15.22
C GLN A 214 19.23 -7.94 -15.95
N ASN A 215 18.65 -7.00 -15.18
CA ASN A 215 17.87 -5.87 -15.67
C ASN A 215 16.75 -6.24 -16.65
N LYS A 216 16.22 -7.46 -16.59
CA LYS A 216 15.03 -7.85 -17.37
C LYS A 216 13.76 -7.59 -16.58
N ALA A 217 12.70 -7.26 -17.31
CA ALA A 217 11.39 -6.98 -16.73
C ALA A 217 10.80 -8.24 -16.08
N TRP A 218 10.20 -8.05 -14.91
CA TRP A 218 9.33 -9.02 -14.26
C TRP A 218 8.02 -8.32 -13.88
N TYR A 219 6.96 -9.09 -13.76
CA TYR A 219 5.65 -8.65 -13.33
C TYR A 219 5.31 -9.34 -12.02
N GLY A 220 4.64 -8.68 -11.09
CA GLY A 220 4.39 -9.29 -9.80
C GLY A 220 3.16 -8.79 -9.07
N LEU A 221 2.69 -9.64 -8.16
CA LEU A 221 1.64 -9.32 -7.21
C LEU A 221 2.29 -8.83 -5.91
N GLY A 222 1.93 -7.64 -5.48
CA GLY A 222 2.43 -7.01 -4.28
C GLY A 222 1.38 -6.90 -3.18
N LEU A 223 1.82 -7.06 -1.94
CA LEU A 223 1.08 -6.64 -0.74
C LEU A 223 1.78 -5.45 -0.13
N ALA A 224 1.03 -4.40 0.18
CA ALA A 224 1.57 -3.23 0.83
C ALA A 224 1.07 -3.09 2.26
N LEU A 225 2.01 -2.86 3.17
CA LEU A 225 1.74 -2.39 4.53
C LEU A 225 1.97 -0.89 4.54
N ASN A 226 0.94 -0.15 4.93
CA ASN A 226 1.05 1.30 5.05
C ASN A 226 1.83 1.66 6.31
N LEU A 227 2.81 2.56 6.15
CA LEU A 227 3.67 3.05 7.23
C LEU A 227 3.29 4.45 7.73
N ASN A 228 2.30 5.09 7.09
CA ASN A 228 1.79 6.41 7.44
C ASN A 228 0.43 6.37 8.13
#